data_AF-A0A851H6M6-F1
#
_entry.id   AF-A0A851H6M6-F1
#
_cell.length_a   1.000
_cell.length_b   1.000
_cell.length_c   1.000
_cell.angle_alpha   90.00
_cell.angle_beta   90.00
_cell.angle_gamma   90.00
#
_symmetry.space_group_name_H-M   'P 1'
#
loop_
_entity.id
_entity.type
_entity.pdbx_description
1 polymer ?
#
loop_
_entity_poly.entity_id
_entity_poly.type
_entity_poly.pdbx_seq_one_letter_code
_entity_poly.pdbx_strand_id
1 'polypeptide(L)'
;MYNINDLFEMVRYSVGAMMKCVPYVLIHFVALIMLRGFLLRFCHDRAVLRGSLFFSFPQSVYRYSLLVLMLFLSWIVSVLLYLRVGISFYFAGDFLFVAGVLLGWRRGWSILLINLLIITLWFYYIERSGLIILYLILDAVIYFMVGIFSGNQHDFMDGVYGLNDIFLVCVNKLVAALISAACWVLLTQESWFVGVNLLIFRLVGWPLASLPMIFLVLYLMRQDARKLVLQPA
;
A
#
# COMPACT_ATOMS: atom_id res chain seq x y z
N MET A 1 -3.48 0.72 -38.47
CA MET A 1 -4.64 1.05 -37.60
C MET A 1 -4.83 -0.11 -36.65
N TYR A 2 -4.72 0.12 -35.34
CA TYR A 2 -4.91 -0.93 -34.35
C TYR A 2 -6.40 -1.16 -34.11
N ASN A 3 -6.79 -2.42 -33.88
CA ASN A 3 -8.18 -2.79 -33.74
C ASN A 3 -8.58 -2.69 -32.27
N ILE A 4 -9.82 -2.26 -31.99
CA ILE A 4 -10.40 -2.25 -30.63
C ILE A 4 -10.33 -3.65 -30.00
N ASN A 5 -10.31 -4.70 -30.82
CA ASN A 5 -10.16 -6.08 -30.38
C ASN A 5 -8.85 -6.34 -29.62
N ASP A 6 -7.74 -5.72 -30.04
CA ASP A 6 -6.43 -5.88 -29.40
C ASP A 6 -6.46 -5.32 -27.97
N LEU A 7 -7.17 -4.20 -27.77
CA LEU A 7 -7.38 -3.59 -26.45
C LEU A 7 -8.14 -4.53 -25.51
N PHE A 8 -9.22 -5.16 -26.00
CA PHE A 8 -9.99 -6.12 -25.20
C PHE A 8 -9.19 -7.37 -24.85
N GLU A 9 -8.36 -7.89 -25.76
CA GLU A 9 -7.47 -9.01 -25.47
C GLU A 9 -6.42 -8.65 -24.41
N MET A 10 -5.84 -7.46 -24.48
CA MET A 10 -4.89 -6.97 -23.48
C MET A 10 -5.52 -6.78 -22.09
N VAL A 11 -6.75 -6.23 -22.04
CA VAL A 11 -7.52 -6.14 -20.79
C VAL A 11 -7.79 -7.54 -20.24
N ARG A 12 -8.23 -8.48 -21.08
CA ARG A 12 -8.51 -9.86 -20.67
C ARG A 12 -7.26 -10.56 -20.14
N TYR A 13 -6.11 -10.36 -20.77
CA TYR A 13 -4.83 -10.90 -20.30
C TYR A 13 -4.45 -10.32 -18.92
N SER A 14 -4.55 -9.00 -18.76
CA SER A 14 -4.22 -8.31 -17.51
C SER A 14 -5.14 -8.74 -16.37
N VAL A 15 -6.45 -8.86 -16.63
CA VAL A 15 -7.44 -9.37 -15.68
C VAL A 15 -7.15 -10.84 -15.33
N GLY A 16 -6.81 -11.67 -16.31
CA GLY A 16 -6.44 -13.07 -16.08
C GLY A 16 -5.21 -13.22 -15.19
N ALA A 17 -4.18 -12.39 -15.40
CA ALA A 17 -3.00 -12.34 -14.53
C ALA A 17 -3.36 -11.88 -13.10
N MET A 18 -4.26 -10.90 -12.96
CA MET A 18 -4.76 -10.45 -11.66
C MET A 18 -5.55 -11.53 -10.93
N MET A 19 -6.39 -12.29 -11.63
CA MET A 19 -7.16 -13.38 -11.03
C MET A 19 -6.26 -14.46 -10.40
N LYS A 20 -5.08 -14.71 -10.98
CA LYS A 20 -4.06 -15.60 -10.37
C LYS A 20 -3.47 -15.04 -9.08
N CYS A 21 -3.47 -13.71 -8.92
CA CYS A 21 -2.95 -13.03 -7.74
C CYS A 21 -4.00 -12.93 -6.62
N VAL A 22 -5.30 -13.09 -6.91
CA VAL A 22 -6.42 -12.96 -5.94
C VAL A 22 -6.21 -13.74 -4.63
N PRO A 23 -5.76 -15.02 -4.63
CA PRO A 23 -5.52 -15.75 -3.38
C PRO A 23 -4.51 -15.03 -2.46
N TYR A 24 -3.47 -14.43 -3.05
CA TYR A 24 -2.45 -13.69 -2.33
C TYR A 24 -2.96 -12.36 -1.81
N VAL A 25 -3.84 -11.71 -2.56
CA VAL A 25 -4.60 -10.55 -2.08
C VAL A 25 -5.37 -10.94 -0.82
N LEU A 26 -6.17 -12.01 -0.88
CA LEU A 26 -6.98 -12.48 0.25
C LEU A 26 -6.13 -12.84 1.49
N ILE A 27 -4.95 -13.42 1.30
CA ILE A 27 -4.00 -13.68 2.40
C ILE A 27 -3.63 -12.37 3.10
N HIS A 28 -3.38 -11.28 2.38
CA HIS A 28 -3.10 -9.99 3.00
C HIS A 28 -4.30 -9.44 3.78
N PHE A 29 -5.53 -9.63 3.29
CA PHE A 29 -6.74 -9.21 4.01
C PHE A 29 -6.89 -9.95 5.34
N VAL A 30 -6.73 -11.27 5.31
CA VAL A 30 -6.79 -12.11 6.52
C VAL A 30 -5.65 -11.74 7.48
N ALA A 31 -4.43 -11.60 6.97
CA ALA A 31 -3.28 -11.25 7.77
C ALA A 31 -3.43 -9.87 8.41
N LEU A 32 -3.96 -8.87 7.69
CA LEU A 32 -4.26 -7.55 8.26
C LEU A 32 -5.18 -7.65 9.46
N ILE A 33 -6.28 -8.41 9.35
CA ILE A 33 -7.26 -8.59 10.42
C ILE A 33 -6.63 -9.30 11.62
N MET A 34 -5.86 -10.36 11.38
CA MET A 34 -5.17 -11.14 12.41
C MET A 34 -4.10 -10.32 13.13
N LEU A 35 -3.21 -9.65 12.39
CA LEU A 35 -2.13 -8.81 12.93
C LEU A 35 -2.69 -7.63 13.72
N ARG A 36 -3.75 -6.99 13.21
CA ARG A 36 -4.50 -5.98 13.98
C ARG A 36 -5.00 -6.54 15.30
N GLY A 37 -5.69 -7.69 15.28
CA GLY A 37 -6.23 -8.31 16.49
C GLY A 37 -5.15 -8.64 17.51
N PHE A 38 -4.03 -9.21 17.05
CA PHE A 38 -2.87 -9.53 17.88
C PHE A 38 -2.24 -8.27 18.51
N LEU A 39 -1.99 -7.23 17.70
CA LEU A 39 -1.41 -5.98 18.18
C LEU A 39 -2.33 -5.26 19.17
N LEU A 40 -3.63 -5.22 18.92
CA LEU A 40 -4.59 -4.60 19.84
C LEU A 40 -4.63 -5.32 21.18
N ARG A 41 -4.63 -6.66 21.19
CA ARG A 41 -4.54 -7.46 22.43
C ARG A 41 -3.23 -7.20 23.16
N PHE A 42 -2.11 -7.26 22.46
CA PHE A 42 -0.79 -7.01 23.04
C PHE A 42 -0.65 -5.60 23.63
N CYS A 43 -1.22 -4.59 22.97
CA CYS A 43 -1.27 -3.23 23.49
C CYS A 43 -2.15 -3.13 24.74
N HIS A 44 -3.30 -3.81 24.76
CA HIS A 44 -4.21 -3.83 25.91
C HIS A 44 -3.58 -4.53 27.13
N ASP A 45 -3.02 -5.72 26.95
CA ASP A 45 -2.38 -6.49 28.02
C ASP A 45 -1.21 -5.73 28.64
N ARG A 46 -0.41 -5.03 27.82
CA ARG A 46 0.68 -4.16 28.32
C ARG A 46 0.20 -2.93 29.06
N ALA A 47 -0.94 -2.36 28.67
CA ALA A 47 -1.54 -1.23 29.38
C ALA A 47 -2.03 -1.66 30.77
N VAL A 48 -2.64 -2.84 30.88
CA VAL A 48 -3.08 -3.43 32.16
C VAL A 48 -1.88 -3.79 33.05
N LEU A 49 -0.84 -4.42 32.49
CA LEU A 49 0.32 -4.89 33.26
C LEU A 49 1.18 -3.74 33.84
N ARG A 50 1.17 -2.56 33.21
CA ARG A 50 2.01 -1.42 33.64
C ARG A 50 1.38 -0.52 34.70
N GLY A 51 0.15 -0.81 35.15
CA GLY A 51 -0.44 -0.21 36.35
C GLY A 51 -0.35 1.31 36.49
N SER A 52 -0.29 2.06 35.37
CA SER A 52 -0.11 3.52 35.43
C SER A 52 -0.98 4.22 34.38
N LEU A 53 -1.78 5.16 34.88
CA LEU A 53 -2.66 6.09 34.18
C LEU A 53 -1.96 7.01 33.16
N PHE A 54 -0.67 6.82 32.86
CA PHE A 54 0.16 7.79 32.14
C PHE A 54 0.83 7.28 30.85
N PHE A 55 0.82 5.97 30.57
CA PHE A 55 1.38 5.44 29.32
C PHE A 55 0.31 4.76 28.46
N SER A 56 -0.64 5.56 27.98
CA SER A 56 -1.45 5.22 26.81
C SER A 56 -0.49 4.87 25.68
N PHE A 57 -0.44 3.60 25.25
CA PHE A 57 0.37 3.20 24.11
C PHE A 57 -0.04 4.08 22.93
N PRO A 58 0.83 4.97 22.39
CA PRO A 58 0.37 5.99 21.48
C PRO A 58 -0.23 5.32 20.25
N GLN A 59 -1.45 5.71 19.86
CA GLN A 59 -2.14 5.16 18.68
C GLN A 59 -1.25 5.18 17.42
N SER A 60 -0.34 6.16 17.36
CA SER A 60 0.67 6.31 16.33
C SER A 60 1.74 5.21 16.31
N VAL A 61 2.12 4.61 17.45
CA VAL A 61 3.03 3.45 17.52
C VAL A 61 2.34 2.19 17.02
N TYR A 62 1.06 2.01 17.36
CA TYR A 62 0.24 0.91 16.83
C TYR A 62 0.12 0.98 15.29
N ARG A 63 -0.29 2.14 14.75
CA ARG A 63 -0.38 2.37 13.30
C ARG A 63 0.97 2.11 12.60
N TYR A 64 2.05 2.63 13.18
CA TYR A 64 3.41 2.40 12.66
C TYR A 64 3.77 0.91 12.62
N SER A 65 3.59 0.20 13.74
CA SER A 65 3.95 -1.21 13.87
C SER A 65 3.16 -2.09 12.90
N LEU A 66 1.86 -1.83 12.76
CA LEU A 66 1.01 -2.55 11.82
C LEU A 66 1.48 -2.34 10.38
N LEU A 67 1.78 -1.10 9.99
CA LEU A 67 2.24 -0.80 8.63
C LEU A 67 3.60 -1.44 8.32
N VAL A 68 4.53 -1.43 9.27
CA VAL A 68 5.82 -2.11 9.12
C VAL A 68 5.62 -3.63 8.95
N LEU A 69 4.78 -4.25 9.78
CA LEU A 69 4.49 -5.68 9.67
C LEU A 69 3.80 -6.04 8.35
N MET A 70 2.85 -5.23 7.90
CA MET A 70 2.20 -5.44 6.59
C MET A 70 3.18 -5.26 5.43
N LEU A 71 4.12 -4.31 5.53
CA LEU A 71 5.17 -4.10 4.53
C LEU A 71 6.10 -5.32 4.42
N PHE A 72 6.55 -5.86 5.56
CA PHE A 72 7.34 -7.09 5.59
C PHE A 72 6.59 -8.29 5.05
N LEU A 73 5.31 -8.46 5.44
CA LEU A 73 4.46 -9.52 4.90
C LEU A 73 4.34 -9.41 3.38
N SER A 74 4.09 -8.20 2.85
CA SER A 74 4.02 -7.97 1.41
C SER A 74 5.30 -8.30 0.68
N TRP A 75 6.45 -8.00 1.26
CA TRP A 75 7.73 -8.42 0.70
C TRP A 75 7.87 -9.96 0.69
N ILE A 76 7.58 -10.65 1.80
CA ILE A 76 7.64 -12.12 1.87
C ILE A 76 6.72 -12.76 0.83
N VAL A 77 5.47 -12.29 0.73
CA VAL A 77 4.52 -12.81 -0.25
C VAL A 77 4.98 -12.54 -1.68
N SER A 78 5.57 -11.37 -1.95
CA SER A 78 6.14 -11.03 -3.26
C SER A 78 7.29 -11.97 -3.65
N VAL A 79 8.20 -12.25 -2.71
CA VAL A 79 9.31 -13.19 -2.88
C VAL A 79 8.77 -14.59 -3.19
N LEU A 80 7.79 -15.08 -2.41
CA LEU A 80 7.20 -16.40 -2.62
C LEU A 80 6.49 -16.51 -3.97
N LEU A 81 5.74 -15.48 -4.37
CA LEU A 81 5.08 -15.39 -5.65
C LEU A 81 6.06 -15.43 -6.82
N TYR A 82 7.16 -14.68 -6.70
CA TYR A 82 8.21 -14.66 -7.69
C TYR A 82 8.86 -16.04 -7.83
N LEU A 83 9.22 -16.69 -6.71
CA LEU A 83 9.87 -18.01 -6.72
C LEU A 83 8.95 -19.14 -7.21
N ARG A 84 7.64 -19.07 -6.93
CA ARG A 84 6.70 -20.16 -7.26
C ARG A 84 6.02 -20.00 -8.62
N VAL A 85 5.70 -18.77 -9.01
CA VAL A 85 4.85 -18.47 -10.17
C VAL A 85 5.59 -17.61 -11.21
N GLY A 86 6.75 -17.05 -10.87
CA GLY A 86 7.51 -16.14 -11.75
C GLY A 86 6.86 -14.76 -11.90
N ILE A 87 5.87 -14.42 -11.07
CA ILE A 87 5.14 -13.15 -11.15
C ILE A 87 5.70 -12.18 -10.11
N SER A 88 6.13 -11.01 -10.56
CA SER A 88 6.51 -9.89 -9.68
C SER A 88 5.29 -9.06 -9.30
N PHE A 89 4.59 -9.48 -8.24
CA PHE A 89 3.48 -8.72 -7.66
C PHE A 89 3.95 -8.08 -6.35
N TYR A 90 3.76 -6.77 -6.15
CA TYR A 90 4.33 -6.04 -5.01
C TYR A 90 3.32 -5.11 -4.30
N PHE A 91 2.66 -5.58 -3.23
CA PHE A 91 1.65 -4.82 -2.48
C PHE A 91 2.20 -3.71 -1.58
N ALA A 92 3.51 -3.70 -1.30
CA ALA A 92 4.08 -2.78 -0.31
C ALA A 92 3.94 -1.31 -0.70
N GLY A 93 3.75 -0.98 -1.98
CA GLY A 93 3.39 0.37 -2.43
C GLY A 93 2.10 0.90 -1.80
N ASP A 94 1.09 0.05 -1.59
CA ASP A 94 -0.18 0.46 -0.98
C ASP A 94 -0.03 0.78 0.50
N PHE A 95 0.74 -0.03 1.24
CA PHE A 95 1.06 0.24 2.64
C PHE A 95 1.95 1.47 2.81
N LEU A 96 2.82 1.74 1.85
CA LEU A 96 3.62 2.95 1.81
C LEU A 96 2.76 4.20 1.57
N PHE A 97 1.80 4.12 0.65
CA PHE A 97 0.81 5.18 0.45
C PHE A 97 0.01 5.44 1.74
N VAL A 98 -0.50 4.38 2.38
CA VAL A 98 -1.23 4.50 3.66
C VAL A 98 -0.34 5.03 4.78
N ALA A 99 0.96 4.70 4.80
CA ALA A 99 1.91 5.28 5.73
C ALA A 99 2.04 6.79 5.54
N GLY A 100 2.07 7.27 4.29
CA GLY A 100 1.99 8.70 3.98
C GLY A 100 0.71 9.33 4.55
N VAL A 101 -0.45 8.68 4.36
CA VAL A 101 -1.75 9.18 4.83
C VAL A 101 -1.84 9.25 6.35
N LEU A 102 -1.46 8.17 7.05
CA LEU A 102 -1.72 8.02 8.49
C LEU A 102 -0.62 8.56 9.41
N LEU A 103 0.63 8.60 8.92
CA LEU A 103 1.81 8.96 9.72
C LEU A 103 2.47 10.27 9.24
N GLY A 104 2.14 10.70 8.03
CA GLY A 104 2.74 11.84 7.35
C GLY A 104 4.25 11.77 7.20
N TRP A 105 4.84 12.92 6.91
CA TRP A 105 6.28 13.04 6.65
C TRP A 105 7.13 12.61 7.86
N ARG A 106 6.82 13.12 9.06
CA ARG A 106 7.69 13.00 10.25
C ARG A 106 7.96 11.57 10.69
N ARG A 107 7.00 10.65 10.53
CA ARG A 107 7.16 9.23 10.94
C ARG A 107 7.17 8.29 9.74
N GLY A 108 6.46 8.62 8.67
CA GLY A 108 6.36 7.78 7.47
C GLY A 108 7.67 7.64 6.69
N TRP A 109 8.59 8.63 6.77
CA TRP A 109 9.86 8.57 6.02
C TRP A 109 10.71 7.33 6.37
N SER A 110 10.64 6.85 7.63
CA SER A 110 11.36 5.65 8.03
C SER A 110 10.80 4.39 7.36
N ILE A 111 9.48 4.30 7.16
CA ILE A 111 8.83 3.20 6.42
C ILE A 111 9.22 3.27 4.94
N LEU A 112 9.27 4.48 4.37
CA LEU A 112 9.78 4.70 3.02
C LEU A 112 11.21 4.18 2.88
N LEU A 113 12.12 4.55 3.77
CA LEU A 113 13.51 4.09 3.69
C LEU A 113 13.65 2.58 3.81
N ILE A 114 12.93 1.94 4.74
CA ILE A 114 12.90 0.48 4.87
C ILE A 114 12.45 -0.15 3.55
N ASN A 115 11.37 0.37 2.95
CA ASN A 115 10.86 -0.12 1.67
C ASN A 115 11.86 0.07 0.52
N LEU A 116 12.50 1.24 0.42
CA LEU A 116 13.49 1.52 -0.61
C LEU A 116 14.68 0.57 -0.49
N LEU A 117 15.19 0.34 0.72
CA LEU A 117 16.27 -0.62 0.96
C LEU A 117 15.87 -2.04 0.54
N ILE A 118 14.67 -2.49 0.94
CA ILE A 118 14.17 -3.81 0.59
C ILE A 118 14.03 -3.97 -0.92
N ILE A 119 13.43 -3.00 -1.61
CA ILE A 119 13.25 -3.04 -3.08
C ILE A 119 14.60 -3.05 -3.78
N THR A 120 15.49 -2.13 -3.43
CA THR A 120 16.79 -2.03 -4.10
C THR A 120 17.60 -3.32 -3.93
N LEU A 121 17.67 -3.87 -2.71
CA LEU A 121 18.40 -5.11 -2.44
C LEU A 121 17.77 -6.30 -3.17
N TRP A 122 16.45 -6.44 -3.11
CA TRP A 122 15.74 -7.56 -3.74
C TRP A 122 15.87 -7.55 -5.27
N PHE A 123 15.62 -6.40 -5.91
CA PHE A 123 15.69 -6.31 -7.37
C PHE A 123 17.12 -6.33 -7.90
N TYR A 124 18.09 -5.87 -7.11
CA TYR A 124 19.51 -6.07 -7.41
C TYR A 124 19.89 -7.56 -7.35
N TYR A 125 19.41 -8.30 -6.35
CA TYR A 125 19.66 -9.74 -6.20
C TYR A 125 19.10 -10.58 -7.37
N ILE A 126 17.96 -10.18 -7.95
CA ILE A 126 17.39 -10.82 -9.14
C ILE A 126 17.93 -10.19 -10.45
N GLU A 127 19.08 -9.50 -10.39
CA GLU A 127 19.78 -8.96 -11.56
C GLU A 127 18.90 -8.12 -12.51
N ARG A 128 17.94 -7.38 -11.95
CA ARG A 128 17.06 -6.52 -12.75
C ARG A 128 17.80 -5.27 -13.20
N SER A 129 17.40 -4.73 -14.35
CA SER A 129 18.05 -3.55 -14.91
C SER A 129 17.95 -2.35 -13.97
N GLY A 130 19.00 -1.51 -13.96
CA GLY A 130 19.04 -0.30 -13.14
C GLY A 130 17.87 0.66 -13.42
N LEU A 131 17.37 0.69 -14.65
CA LEU A 131 16.19 1.48 -15.04
C LEU A 131 14.92 1.00 -14.30
N ILE A 132 14.69 -0.31 -14.22
CA ILE A 132 13.55 -0.88 -13.48
C ILE A 132 13.66 -0.55 -11.99
N ILE A 133 14.86 -0.67 -11.42
CA ILE A 133 15.10 -0.35 -10.00
C ILE A 133 14.81 1.13 -9.74
N LEU A 134 15.32 2.02 -10.60
CA LEU A 134 15.08 3.47 -10.50
C LEU A 134 13.59 3.79 -10.59
N TYR A 135 12.88 3.16 -11.53
CA TYR A 135 11.44 3.33 -11.65
C TYR A 135 10.70 2.91 -10.37
N LEU A 136 11.03 1.75 -9.78
CA LEU A 136 10.39 1.28 -8.55
C LEU A 136 10.67 2.20 -7.35
N ILE A 137 11.86 2.79 -7.29
CA ILE A 137 12.20 3.82 -6.29
C ILE A 137 11.30 5.05 -6.48
N LEU A 138 11.19 5.55 -7.72
CA LEU A 138 10.34 6.71 -8.03
C LEU A 138 8.87 6.41 -7.75
N ASP A 139 8.38 5.21 -8.10
CA ASP A 139 7.03 4.75 -7.82
C ASP A 139 6.73 4.77 -6.33
N ALA A 140 7.63 4.23 -5.51
CA ALA A 140 7.52 4.27 -4.05
C ALA A 140 7.46 5.71 -3.50
N VAL A 141 8.33 6.59 -4.00
CA VAL A 141 8.35 8.00 -3.60
C VAL A 141 7.05 8.72 -4.00
N ILE A 142 6.56 8.51 -5.23
CA ILE A 142 5.28 9.09 -5.71
C ILE A 142 4.14 8.66 -4.80
N TYR A 143 4.03 7.36 -4.51
CA TYR A 143 2.96 6.83 -3.65
C TYR A 143 3.03 7.43 -2.25
N PHE A 144 4.22 7.50 -1.66
CA PHE A 144 4.40 8.10 -0.34
C PHE A 144 4.03 9.59 -0.33
N MET A 145 4.49 10.36 -1.30
CA MET A 145 4.24 11.80 -1.40
C MET A 145 2.75 12.11 -1.60
N VAL A 146 2.07 11.40 -2.51
CA VAL A 146 0.62 11.56 -2.71
C VAL A 146 -0.16 11.11 -1.47
N GLY A 147 0.35 10.09 -0.76
CA GLY A 147 -0.19 9.68 0.54
C GLY A 147 -0.12 10.80 1.58
N ILE A 148 1.03 11.47 1.71
CA ILE A 148 1.21 12.60 2.63
C ILE A 148 0.25 13.74 2.29
N PHE A 149 0.17 14.09 1.00
CA PHE A 149 -0.74 15.14 0.54
C PHE A 149 -2.19 14.82 0.90
N SER A 150 -2.62 13.58 0.64
CA SER A 150 -3.95 13.09 1.01
C SER A 150 -4.22 13.15 2.53
N GLY A 151 -3.22 12.76 3.34
CA GLY A 151 -3.32 12.78 4.80
C GLY A 151 -3.43 14.17 5.39
N ASN A 152 -2.63 15.12 4.88
CA ASN A 152 -2.62 16.51 5.32
C ASN A 152 -3.90 17.28 4.94
N GLN A 153 -4.57 16.90 3.84
CA GLN A 153 -5.80 17.56 3.42
C GLN A 153 -7.02 17.26 4.30
N HIS A 154 -7.00 16.16 5.07
CA HIS A 154 -8.18 15.65 5.77
C HIS A 154 -7.89 15.25 7.23
N ASP A 155 -6.81 15.78 7.83
CA ASP A 155 -6.42 15.56 9.24
C ASP A 155 -6.46 14.08 9.70
N PHE A 156 -6.04 13.16 8.82
CA PHE A 156 -6.02 11.72 9.10
C PHE A 156 -5.16 11.35 10.33
N MET A 157 -4.22 12.20 10.70
CA MET A 157 -3.32 12.00 11.84
C MET A 157 -4.10 11.87 13.14
N ASP A 158 -5.17 12.63 13.32
CA ASP A 158 -5.94 12.68 14.56
C ASP A 158 -7.03 11.60 14.63
N GLY A 159 -7.23 10.83 13.55
CA GLY A 159 -8.21 9.75 13.50
C GLY A 159 -9.67 10.20 13.40
N VAL A 160 -9.91 11.50 13.21
CA VAL A 160 -11.24 12.12 13.09
C VAL A 160 -11.59 12.30 11.61
N TYR A 161 -11.75 11.21 10.89
CA TYR A 161 -12.14 11.23 9.46
C TYR A 161 -13.42 10.43 9.20
N GLY A 162 -14.18 10.85 8.18
CA GLY A 162 -15.41 10.27 7.67
C GLY A 162 -15.19 9.13 6.67
N LEU A 163 -16.28 8.54 6.16
CA LEU A 163 -16.19 7.61 5.03
C LEU A 163 -15.82 8.35 3.73
N ASN A 164 -16.32 9.57 3.56
CA ASN A 164 -16.06 10.40 2.38
C ASN A 164 -14.56 10.69 2.23
N ASP A 165 -13.85 10.93 3.34
CA ASP A 165 -12.41 11.16 3.33
C ASP A 165 -11.66 9.89 2.90
N ILE A 166 -12.11 8.70 3.33
CA ILE A 166 -11.52 7.43 2.88
C ILE A 166 -11.72 7.24 1.37
N PHE A 167 -12.89 7.59 0.84
CA PHE A 167 -13.14 7.57 -0.61
C PHE A 167 -12.23 8.54 -1.36
N LEU A 168 -12.05 9.77 -0.86
CA LEU A 168 -11.12 10.75 -1.43
C LEU A 168 -9.68 10.25 -1.43
N VAL A 169 -9.23 9.60 -0.36
CA VAL A 169 -7.91 8.95 -0.31
C VAL A 169 -7.80 7.86 -1.38
N CYS A 170 -8.85 7.07 -1.61
CA CYS A 170 -8.88 6.07 -2.68
C CYS A 170 -8.81 6.71 -4.07
N VAL A 171 -9.45 7.87 -4.28
CA VAL A 171 -9.33 8.62 -5.54
C VAL A 171 -7.91 9.17 -5.72
N ASN A 172 -7.30 9.74 -4.67
CA ASN A 172 -5.92 10.21 -4.73
C ASN A 172 -4.92 9.08 -5.01
N LYS A 173 -5.23 7.85 -4.57
CA LYS A 173 -4.44 6.66 -4.91
C LYS A 173 -4.46 6.35 -6.42
N LEU A 174 -5.56 6.61 -7.11
CA LEU A 174 -5.64 6.50 -8.57
C LEU A 174 -4.80 7.58 -9.25
N VAL A 175 -4.81 8.81 -8.72
CA VAL A 175 -3.93 9.89 -9.20
C VAL A 175 -2.45 9.52 -9.04
N ALA A 176 -2.06 8.93 -7.91
CA ALA A 176 -0.70 8.40 -7.73
C ALA A 176 -0.35 7.33 -8.78
N ALA A 177 -1.29 6.45 -9.11
CA ALA A 177 -1.10 5.43 -10.13
C ALA A 177 -0.95 6.04 -11.54
N LEU A 178 -1.70 7.10 -11.86
CA LEU A 178 -1.56 7.85 -13.11
C LEU A 178 -0.18 8.51 -13.22
N ILE A 179 0.27 9.20 -12.17
CA ILE A 179 1.58 9.87 -12.14
C ILE A 179 2.71 8.84 -12.29
N SER A 180 2.61 7.70 -11.59
CA SER A 180 3.54 6.58 -11.73
C SER A 180 3.58 6.00 -13.15
N ALA A 181 2.42 5.81 -13.78
CA ALA A 181 2.35 5.34 -15.15
C ALA A 181 2.97 6.34 -16.14
N ALA A 182 2.71 7.64 -15.97
CA ALA A 182 3.34 8.69 -16.77
C ALA A 182 4.87 8.70 -16.59
N CYS A 183 5.36 8.54 -15.36
CA CYS A 183 6.79 8.43 -15.07
C CYS A 183 7.43 7.24 -15.80
N TRP A 184 6.76 6.08 -15.84
CA TRP A 184 7.24 4.93 -16.60
C TRP A 184 7.41 5.25 -18.09
N VAL A 185 6.36 5.82 -18.70
CA VAL A 185 6.34 6.15 -20.13
C VAL A 185 7.46 7.13 -20.49
N LEU A 186 7.71 8.11 -19.62
CA LEU A 186 8.81 9.07 -19.82
C LEU A 186 10.19 8.43 -19.69
N LEU A 187 10.36 7.46 -18.78
CA LEU A 187 11.64 6.81 -18.51
C LEU A 187 12.04 5.78 -19.57
N THR A 188 11.09 4.97 -20.04
CA THR A 188 11.40 3.91 -21.01
C THR A 188 11.44 4.41 -22.44
N GLN A 189 10.79 5.55 -22.73
CA GLN A 189 10.61 6.07 -24.09
C GLN A 189 10.09 5.00 -25.09
N GLU A 190 9.50 3.93 -24.57
CA GLU A 190 9.05 2.81 -25.37
C GLU A 190 7.78 3.16 -26.13
N SER A 191 7.43 2.30 -27.09
CA SER A 191 6.24 2.47 -27.91
C SER A 191 4.99 2.77 -27.07
N TRP A 192 4.13 3.64 -27.59
CA TRP A 192 2.84 4.02 -26.99
C TRP A 192 2.04 2.82 -26.46
N PHE A 193 2.15 1.66 -27.12
CA PHE A 193 1.47 0.42 -26.77
C PHE A 193 1.90 -0.17 -25.41
N VAL A 194 3.21 -0.16 -25.11
CA VAL A 194 3.72 -0.62 -23.80
C VAL A 194 3.25 0.31 -22.70
N GLY A 195 3.20 1.62 -22.98
CA GLY A 195 2.62 2.62 -22.10
C GLY A 195 1.14 2.39 -21.80
N VAL A 196 0.32 2.16 -22.83
CA VAL A 196 -1.12 1.88 -22.68
C VAL A 196 -1.36 0.60 -21.88
N ASN A 197 -0.57 -0.46 -22.12
CA ASN A 197 -0.66 -1.70 -21.35
C ASN A 197 -0.39 -1.49 -19.86
N LEU A 198 0.68 -0.77 -19.55
CA LEU A 198 1.01 -0.45 -18.16
C LEU A 198 -0.06 0.42 -17.52
N LEU A 199 -0.64 1.36 -18.28
CA LEU A 199 -1.70 2.24 -17.81
C LEU A 199 -3.00 1.46 -17.51
N ILE A 200 -3.41 0.54 -18.38
CA ILE A 200 -4.55 -0.36 -18.14
C ILE A 200 -4.32 -1.20 -16.88
N PHE A 201 -3.13 -1.79 -16.76
CA PHE A 201 -2.78 -2.58 -15.58
C PHE A 201 -2.82 -1.75 -14.30
N ARG A 202 -2.25 -0.53 -14.32
CA ARG A 202 -2.17 0.37 -13.15
C ARG A 202 -3.51 1.03 -12.77
N LEU A 203 -4.43 1.23 -13.72
CA LEU A 203 -5.71 1.90 -13.49
C LEU A 203 -6.91 0.97 -13.35
N VAL A 204 -6.84 -0.23 -13.92
CA VAL A 204 -7.96 -1.18 -13.90
C VAL A 204 -7.60 -2.40 -13.07
N GLY A 205 -6.49 -3.07 -13.39
CA GLY A 205 -6.10 -4.30 -12.71
C GLY A 205 -5.69 -4.07 -11.25
N TRP A 206 -4.77 -3.14 -11.02
CA TRP A 206 -4.19 -2.88 -9.70
C TRP A 206 -5.18 -2.30 -8.69
N PRO A 207 -6.02 -1.30 -9.05
CA PRO A 207 -6.95 -0.69 -8.10
C PRO A 207 -8.03 -1.66 -7.62
N LEU A 208 -8.37 -2.68 -8.41
CA LEU A 208 -9.35 -3.70 -8.03
C LEU A 208 -8.95 -4.47 -6.78
N ALA A 209 -7.64 -4.67 -6.56
CA ALA A 209 -7.11 -5.30 -5.35
C ALA A 209 -6.63 -4.28 -4.30
N SER A 210 -6.00 -3.19 -4.75
CA SER A 210 -5.38 -2.16 -3.91
C SER A 210 -6.40 -1.30 -3.16
N LEU A 211 -7.46 -0.83 -3.83
CA LEU A 211 -8.43 0.08 -3.21
C LEU A 211 -9.22 -0.56 -2.07
N PRO A 212 -9.74 -1.80 -2.20
CA PRO A 212 -10.43 -2.45 -1.08
C PRO A 212 -9.49 -2.65 0.12
N MET A 213 -8.19 -2.89 -0.10
CA MET A 213 -7.21 -3.04 0.98
C MET A 213 -7.00 -1.71 1.70
N ILE A 214 -6.74 -0.63 0.95
CA ILE A 214 -6.55 0.71 1.51
C ILE A 214 -7.80 1.14 2.29
N PHE A 215 -8.98 0.96 1.69
CA PHE A 215 -10.25 1.26 2.33
C PHE A 215 -10.38 0.50 3.65
N LEU A 216 -10.12 -0.81 3.64
CA LEU A 216 -10.22 -1.65 4.84
C LEU A 216 -9.25 -1.20 5.93
N VAL A 217 -7.97 -0.93 5.60
CA VAL A 217 -6.98 -0.45 6.58
C VAL A 217 -7.47 0.84 7.23
N LEU A 218 -7.84 1.84 6.43
CA LEU A 218 -8.29 3.14 6.94
C LEU A 218 -9.59 3.03 7.74
N TYR A 219 -10.52 2.17 7.31
CA TYR A 219 -11.76 1.91 8.02
C TYR A 219 -11.50 1.24 9.38
N LEU A 220 -10.63 0.23 9.44
CA LEU A 220 -10.26 -0.43 10.69
C LEU A 220 -9.54 0.52 11.65
N MET A 221 -8.60 1.34 11.15
CA MET A 221 -7.92 2.35 11.97
C MET A 221 -8.89 3.38 12.55
N ARG A 222 -9.90 3.78 11.78
CA ARG A 222 -10.97 4.67 12.23
C ARG A 222 -11.82 4.04 13.33
N GLN A 223 -12.20 2.77 13.16
CA GLN A 223 -12.93 2.02 14.19
C GLN A 223 -12.11 1.90 15.48
N ASP A 224 -10.81 1.62 15.37
CA ASP A 224 -9.90 1.52 16.51
C ASP A 224 -9.77 2.85 17.25
N ALA A 225 -9.64 3.95 16.51
CA ALA A 225 -9.62 5.31 17.08
C ALA A 225 -10.87 5.59 17.92
N ARG A 226 -12.05 5.29 17.36
CA ARG A 226 -13.32 5.52 18.05
C ARG A 226 -13.48 4.69 19.32
N LYS A 227 -13.07 3.42 19.28
CA LYS A 227 -13.14 2.53 20.44
C LYS A 227 -12.23 2.98 21.58
N LEU A 228 -11.04 3.46 21.25
CA LEU A 228 -10.08 3.97 22.24
C LEU A 228 -10.55 5.29 22.88
N VAL A 229 -11.30 6.14 22.16
CA VAL A 229 -11.87 7.38 22.69
C VAL A 229 -13.12 7.12 23.57
N LEU A 230 -13.91 6.08 23.25
CA LEU A 230 -15.17 5.76 23.94
C LEU A 230 -15.01 4.87 25.17
N GLN A 231 -13.80 4.41 25.51
CA GLN A 231 -13.53 3.76 26.79
C GLN A 231 -13.16 4.84 27.82
N PRO A 232 -14.08 5.27 28.70
CA PRO A 232 -13.68 6.07 29.86
C PRO A 232 -12.75 5.22 30.74
N ALA A 233 -11.70 5.88 31.25
CA ALA A 233 -10.78 5.33 32.22
C ALA A 233 -11.49 4.85 33.50
#